data_AF-A0A285KDA9-F1
#
_entry.id   AF-A0A285KDA9-F1
#
_cell.length_a   1.000
_cell.length_b   1.000
_cell.length_c   1.000
_cell.angle_alpha   90.00
_cell.angle_beta   90.00
_cell.angle_gamma   90.00
#
_symmetry.space_group_name_H-M   'P 1'
#
loop_
_entity.id
_entity.type
_entity.pdbx_description
1 polymer ?
#
loop_
_entity_poly.entity_id
_entity_poly.type
_entity_poly.pdbx_seq_one_letter_code
_entity_poly.pdbx_strand_id
1 'polypeptide(L)'
;MTLAVLHTSTGNALDPADAARLADDLTAALRAAGATEVERGQLREVVRRAEKANEPVLICDDNLVAHPSLLWMLATEPAKRTTALVIADPAGDLREDRGKLLPAGDGPGTVRYLGAICVTPADLPVLADVADRDDLLPALLEAGLVPVATPVRLLRGALVHDQAELAAARAAVAAVDEDKARLRLAVKEKDDFFTTYAVSTWSPIVTKASARLKLTPSAVTGLSVLLAVAAALAFWQASRPAMIAGGILIYLSFVLDCVDGQLARYTRQFGAFGGWLDTMADRAKEYVAYAGLAAGAERIGLPYAWPLAIAAIVLQTVRHMTDAWYGALHDEAAAHPKPQAASGVGARLTAASTKVQGDTGSVAYWLKRIVVFPIGERWALLAVLAIFTNGRVALAGMLAWGVLALAYTLALRSLRAFSMRVGVLDKVDTGRFRDDGFLVREVISRAGLPAPLIFAALAAVVALATVVVFLAGDPSKTLLVVAALLVLSAGLPARKGHGGPLDWLIPAGLRAAEYLMVVAAGIAGDVPTPVTYLLIFMLTLRHYDLVARMEKGAPAGKARGALLGWDGRVVLLTAAALSGLGTAGAALLAALVGGSFLINAIADWRTGGTRP
;
A
#
# COMPACT_ATOMS: atom_id res chain seq x y z
N MET A 1 16.32 17.86 -10.64
CA MET A 1 15.64 18.55 -11.74
C MET A 1 15.35 17.50 -12.81
N THR A 2 14.61 17.82 -13.87
CA THR A 2 14.29 16.86 -14.94
C THR A 2 14.78 17.44 -16.25
N LEU A 3 15.63 16.69 -16.95
CA LEU A 3 16.05 17.04 -18.31
C LEU A 3 15.04 16.46 -19.30
N ALA A 4 14.69 17.21 -20.33
CA ALA A 4 13.78 16.73 -21.37
C ALA A 4 14.41 16.78 -22.76
N VAL A 5 14.04 15.81 -23.59
CA VAL A 5 14.49 15.69 -24.97
C VAL A 5 13.29 15.64 -25.89
N LEU A 6 13.26 16.54 -26.87
CA LEU A 6 12.45 16.38 -28.07
C LEU A 6 13.21 15.48 -29.03
N HIS A 7 12.75 14.25 -29.12
CA HIS A 7 13.29 13.23 -30.00
C HIS A 7 12.70 13.42 -31.41
N THR A 8 13.56 13.43 -32.41
CA THR A 8 13.15 13.68 -33.79
C THR A 8 12.44 12.45 -34.35
N SER A 9 11.16 12.58 -34.67
CA SER A 9 10.44 11.53 -35.38
C SER A 9 10.86 11.51 -36.86
N THR A 10 11.37 10.39 -37.33
CA THR A 10 11.70 10.23 -38.75
C THR A 10 10.40 10.05 -39.55
N GLY A 11 10.11 10.96 -40.49
CA GLY A 11 9.11 10.72 -41.53
C GLY A 11 7.73 11.39 -41.37
N ASN A 12 7.63 12.52 -40.69
CA ASN A 12 6.39 13.32 -40.73
C ASN A 12 6.35 14.24 -41.98
N ALA A 13 5.19 14.32 -42.63
CA ALA A 13 4.86 15.18 -43.77
C ALA A 13 4.15 16.47 -43.30
N LEU A 14 4.56 16.99 -42.14
CA LEU A 14 4.03 18.25 -41.60
C LEU A 14 4.62 19.44 -42.34
N ASP A 15 3.85 20.53 -42.41
CA ASP A 15 4.38 21.81 -42.88
C ASP A 15 5.48 22.27 -41.90
N PRO A 16 6.64 22.78 -42.37
CA PRO A 16 7.73 23.19 -41.49
C PRO A 16 7.33 24.19 -40.41
N ALA A 17 6.38 25.10 -40.70
CA ALA A 17 5.88 26.06 -39.73
C ALA A 17 4.98 25.39 -38.67
N ASP A 18 4.17 24.40 -39.06
CA ASP A 18 3.37 23.62 -38.11
C ASP A 18 4.20 22.69 -37.25
N ALA A 19 5.22 22.04 -37.83
CA ALA A 19 6.18 21.23 -37.09
C ALA A 19 6.93 22.08 -36.04
N ALA A 20 7.37 23.29 -36.42
CA ALA A 20 8.00 24.23 -35.49
C ALA A 20 7.03 24.66 -34.36
N ARG A 21 5.78 25.00 -34.70
CA ARG A 21 4.74 25.32 -33.70
C ARG A 21 4.49 24.17 -32.73
N LEU A 22 4.37 22.94 -33.25
CA LEU A 22 4.16 21.76 -32.42
C LEU A 22 5.34 21.51 -31.47
N ALA A 23 6.57 21.65 -31.95
CA ALA A 23 7.76 21.53 -31.12
C ALA A 23 7.81 22.61 -30.01
N ASP A 24 7.33 23.83 -30.29
CA ASP A 24 7.25 24.91 -29.31
C ASP A 24 6.15 24.64 -28.27
N ASP A 25 4.98 24.15 -28.70
CA ASP A 25 3.88 23.71 -27.82
C ASP A 25 4.36 22.60 -26.86
N LEU A 26 5.07 21.60 -27.40
CA LEU A 26 5.65 20.51 -26.61
C LEU A 26 6.73 21.01 -25.66
N THR A 27 7.60 21.93 -26.09
CA THR A 27 8.61 22.56 -25.22
C THR A 27 7.95 23.26 -24.03
N ALA A 28 6.86 24.00 -24.27
CA ALA A 28 6.09 24.65 -23.22
C ALA A 28 5.45 23.63 -22.27
N ALA A 29 4.89 22.54 -22.80
CA ALA A 29 4.30 21.47 -22.01
C ALA A 29 5.32 20.71 -21.15
N LEU A 30 6.51 20.43 -21.69
CA LEU A 30 7.63 19.81 -20.96
C LEU A 30 8.11 20.71 -19.80
N ARG A 31 8.24 22.02 -20.04
CA ARG A 31 8.56 22.99 -18.98
C ARG A 31 7.48 23.05 -17.90
N ALA A 32 6.21 23.07 -18.30
CA ALA A 32 5.08 23.01 -17.36
C ALA A 32 5.05 21.69 -16.56
N ALA A 33 5.53 20.60 -17.13
CA ALA A 33 5.71 19.31 -16.47
C ALA A 33 6.89 19.29 -15.47
N GLY A 34 7.71 20.35 -15.42
CA GLY A 34 8.83 20.49 -14.51
C GLY A 34 10.21 20.28 -15.16
N ALA A 35 10.30 20.17 -16.48
CA ALA A 35 11.58 20.12 -17.17
C ALA A 35 12.32 21.46 -17.04
N THR A 36 13.56 21.43 -16.55
CA THR A 36 14.39 22.63 -16.41
C THR A 36 15.09 23.01 -17.70
N GLU A 37 15.42 22.01 -18.51
CA GLU A 37 16.01 22.17 -19.84
C GLU A 37 15.29 21.25 -20.83
N VAL A 38 15.16 21.71 -22.08
CA VAL A 38 14.57 20.96 -23.18
C VAL A 38 15.52 21.05 -24.36
N GLU A 39 16.10 19.92 -24.77
CA GLU A 39 17.02 19.83 -25.91
C GLU A 39 16.36 19.10 -27.10
N ARG A 40 16.84 19.38 -28.33
CA ARG A 40 16.35 18.74 -29.57
C ARG A 40 17.45 17.85 -30.15
N GLY A 41 17.17 16.55 -30.36
CA GLY A 41 18.00 15.64 -31.16
C GLY A 41 19.39 15.26 -30.61
N GLN A 42 19.70 15.49 -29.33
CA GLN A 42 21.00 15.15 -28.71
C GLN A 42 20.86 14.16 -27.53
N LEU A 43 20.09 13.09 -27.72
CA LEU A 43 19.72 12.17 -26.63
C LEU A 43 20.93 11.65 -25.83
N ARG A 44 21.99 11.21 -26.50
CA ARG A 44 23.20 10.68 -25.83
C ARG A 44 23.89 11.71 -24.92
N GLU A 45 23.97 12.97 -25.33
CA GLU A 45 24.58 14.01 -24.51
C GLU A 45 23.71 14.32 -23.28
N VAL A 46 22.39 14.39 -23.48
CA VAL A 46 21.44 14.60 -22.37
C VAL A 46 21.50 13.46 -21.37
N VAL A 47 21.54 12.21 -21.82
CA VAL A 47 21.67 11.03 -20.95
C VAL A 47 22.96 11.11 -20.14
N ARG A 48 24.09 11.43 -20.77
CA ARG A 48 25.38 11.58 -20.09
C ARG A 48 25.36 12.69 -19.03
N ARG A 49 24.66 13.80 -19.28
CA ARG A 49 24.45 14.88 -18.30
C ARG A 49 23.55 14.43 -17.15
N ALA A 50 22.47 13.73 -17.48
CA ALA A 50 21.51 13.19 -16.52
C ALA A 50 22.15 12.16 -15.57
N GLU A 51 22.99 11.27 -16.09
CA GLU A 51 23.75 10.29 -15.28
C GLU A 51 24.66 10.98 -14.27
N LYS A 52 25.38 12.03 -14.71
CA LYS A 52 26.26 12.82 -13.82
C LYS A 52 25.49 13.57 -12.75
N ALA A 53 24.29 14.03 -13.08
CA ALA A 53 23.42 14.77 -12.16
C ALA A 53 22.50 13.88 -11.32
N ASN A 54 22.44 12.57 -11.61
CA ASN A 54 21.49 11.62 -11.03
C ASN A 54 20.01 12.06 -11.25
N GLU A 55 19.69 12.51 -12.45
CA GLU A 55 18.38 13.09 -12.80
C GLU A 55 17.62 12.25 -13.81
N PRO A 56 16.27 12.18 -13.74
CA PRO A 56 15.48 11.51 -14.76
C PRO A 56 15.51 12.28 -16.10
N VAL A 57 15.32 11.54 -17.20
CA VAL A 57 15.21 12.09 -18.56
C VAL A 57 13.80 11.85 -19.09
N LEU A 58 13.10 12.93 -19.47
CA LEU A 58 11.80 12.87 -20.12
C LEU A 58 11.98 13.01 -21.64
N ILE A 59 11.75 11.92 -22.36
CA ILE A 59 11.84 11.88 -23.82
C ILE A 59 10.43 12.01 -24.40
N CYS A 60 10.27 12.87 -25.38
CA CYS A 60 9.02 13.10 -26.10
C CYS A 60 9.32 13.23 -27.59
N ASP A 61 8.61 12.48 -28.41
CA ASP A 61 8.69 12.62 -29.87
C ASP A 61 8.11 13.98 -30.29
N ASP A 62 8.77 14.61 -31.25
CA ASP A 62 8.43 15.95 -31.75
C ASP A 62 7.10 16.03 -32.52
N ASN A 63 6.51 14.89 -32.85
CA ASN A 63 5.22 14.76 -33.51
C ASN A 63 4.08 14.32 -32.57
N LEU A 64 4.26 14.43 -31.26
CA LEU A 64 3.19 14.17 -30.29
C LEU A 64 2.26 15.36 -30.14
N VAL A 65 0.96 15.16 -30.34
CA VAL A 65 -0.10 16.10 -29.94
C VAL A 65 -0.82 15.54 -28.73
N ALA A 66 -0.66 16.16 -27.56
CA ALA A 66 -1.20 15.65 -26.30
C ALA A 66 -1.59 16.77 -25.32
N HIS A 67 -2.46 16.42 -24.37
CA HIS A 67 -2.68 17.27 -23.21
C HIS A 67 -1.39 17.42 -22.38
N PRO A 68 -0.98 18.63 -21.97
CA PRO A 68 0.24 18.85 -21.19
C PRO A 68 0.31 18.01 -19.91
N SER A 69 -0.82 17.73 -19.27
CA SER A 69 -0.87 16.93 -18.04
C SER A 69 -0.48 15.46 -18.23
N LEU A 70 -0.40 14.95 -19.47
CA LEU A 70 0.13 13.61 -19.76
C LEU A 70 1.66 13.59 -19.59
N LEU A 71 2.37 14.59 -20.09
CA LEU A 71 3.82 14.73 -19.88
C LEU A 71 4.13 14.96 -18.40
N TRP A 72 3.31 15.77 -17.73
CA TRP A 72 3.40 15.95 -16.27
C TRP A 72 3.15 14.65 -15.50
N MET A 73 2.28 13.76 -15.99
CA MET A 73 2.05 12.45 -15.38
C MET A 73 3.29 11.56 -15.43
N LEU A 74 4.02 11.56 -16.55
CA LEU A 74 5.26 10.80 -16.69
C LEU A 74 6.38 11.39 -15.80
N ALA A 75 6.52 12.72 -15.82
CA ALA A 75 7.54 13.43 -15.04
C ALA A 75 7.38 13.27 -13.52
N THR A 76 6.15 13.02 -13.05
CA THR A 76 5.80 12.94 -11.63
C THR A 76 5.33 11.55 -11.19
N GLU A 77 5.82 10.49 -11.84
CA GLU A 77 5.49 9.11 -11.46
C GLU A 77 5.81 8.87 -9.96
N PRO A 78 4.82 8.50 -9.13
CA PRO A 78 4.98 8.54 -7.66
C PRO A 78 6.04 7.59 -7.10
N ALA A 79 6.27 6.46 -7.77
CA ALA A 79 7.25 5.45 -7.39
C ALA A 79 8.62 5.68 -8.04
N LYS A 80 8.78 6.77 -8.79
CA LYS A 80 10.00 7.10 -9.56
C LYS A 80 10.48 5.92 -10.39
N ARG A 81 9.56 5.26 -11.10
CA ARG A 81 9.86 4.16 -12.04
C ARG A 81 9.87 4.69 -13.46
N THR A 82 10.66 4.06 -14.32
CA THR A 82 10.63 4.37 -15.74
C THR A 82 9.24 4.07 -16.30
N THR A 83 8.64 5.04 -16.98
CA THR A 83 7.23 5.00 -17.34
C THR A 83 6.98 5.55 -18.73
N ALA A 84 6.16 4.85 -19.51
CA ALA A 84 5.87 5.15 -20.91
C ALA A 84 4.39 5.45 -21.12
N LEU A 85 4.09 6.46 -21.93
CA LEU A 85 2.74 6.82 -22.31
C LEU A 85 2.20 5.86 -23.36
N VAL A 86 1.03 5.28 -23.09
CA VAL A 86 0.40 4.32 -23.99
C VAL A 86 -1.07 4.59 -24.20
N ILE A 87 -1.63 4.09 -25.29
CA ILE A 87 -3.06 4.07 -25.56
C ILE A 87 -3.53 2.64 -25.80
N ALA A 88 -4.77 2.33 -25.42
CA ALA A 88 -5.36 1.03 -25.73
C ALA A 88 -5.49 0.85 -27.24
N ASP A 89 -4.93 -0.24 -27.76
CA ASP A 89 -4.91 -0.56 -29.19
C ASP A 89 -4.81 -2.08 -29.35
N PRO A 90 -5.90 -2.78 -29.72
CA PRO A 90 -5.88 -4.23 -29.94
C PRO A 90 -4.99 -4.68 -31.10
N ALA A 91 -4.59 -3.75 -31.99
CA ALA A 91 -3.67 -3.98 -33.08
C ALA A 91 -2.25 -3.48 -32.76
N GLY A 92 -2.01 -3.07 -31.51
CA GLY A 92 -0.71 -2.59 -31.06
C GLY A 92 0.39 -3.66 -31.11
N ASP A 93 1.63 -3.20 -31.05
CA ASP A 93 2.86 -4.01 -30.99
C ASP A 93 3.25 -4.39 -29.54
N LEU A 94 2.53 -3.84 -28.56
CA LEU A 94 2.83 -3.97 -27.14
C LEU A 94 1.63 -4.54 -26.38
N ARG A 95 1.91 -5.19 -25.26
CA ARG A 95 0.90 -5.64 -24.30
C ARG A 95 1.13 -5.00 -22.92
N GLU A 96 0.04 -4.62 -22.28
CA GLU A 96 0.04 -4.16 -20.89
C GLU A 96 -0.36 -5.32 -19.97
N ASP A 97 0.49 -5.61 -18.99
CA ASP A 97 0.21 -6.61 -17.97
C ASP A 97 0.49 -6.05 -16.57
N ARG A 98 -0.59 -5.76 -15.81
CA ARG A 98 -0.57 -5.17 -14.46
C ARG A 98 0.25 -3.89 -14.35
N GLY A 99 0.13 -3.03 -15.35
CA GLY A 99 0.80 -1.75 -15.46
C GLY A 99 2.24 -1.86 -15.94
N LYS A 100 2.70 -3.03 -16.41
CA LYS A 100 4.00 -3.19 -17.06
C LYS A 100 3.82 -3.31 -18.56
N LEU A 101 4.76 -2.73 -19.30
CA LEU A 101 4.81 -2.80 -20.75
C LEU A 101 5.69 -3.97 -21.19
N LEU A 102 5.14 -4.83 -22.05
CA LEU A 102 5.86 -5.98 -22.60
C LEU A 102 5.67 -6.02 -24.13
N PRO A 103 6.61 -6.60 -24.88
CA PRO A 103 6.37 -6.93 -26.28
C PRO A 103 5.15 -7.86 -26.43
N ALA A 104 4.34 -7.65 -27.46
CA ALA A 104 3.23 -8.55 -27.79
C ALA A 104 3.73 -9.94 -28.25
N GLY A 105 4.88 -9.99 -28.93
CA GLY A 105 5.45 -11.21 -29.51
C GLY A 105 4.51 -11.79 -30.58
N ASP A 106 4.32 -13.12 -30.56
CA ASP A 106 3.36 -13.81 -31.45
C ASP A 106 1.88 -13.68 -30.98
N GLY A 107 1.63 -13.03 -29.84
CA GLY A 107 0.30 -12.80 -29.30
C GLY A 107 -0.34 -11.48 -29.76
N PRO A 108 -1.65 -11.29 -29.53
CA PRO A 108 -2.30 -10.01 -29.83
C PRO A 108 -1.78 -8.91 -28.90
N GLY A 109 -1.47 -7.74 -29.47
CA GLY A 109 -1.21 -6.55 -28.68
C GLY A 109 -2.45 -6.02 -27.98
N THR A 110 -2.24 -5.17 -26.99
CA THR A 110 -3.31 -4.52 -26.23
C THR A 110 -3.13 -3.01 -26.13
N VAL A 111 -1.91 -2.52 -26.37
CA VAL A 111 -1.57 -1.11 -26.27
C VAL A 111 -0.58 -0.70 -27.35
N ARG A 112 -0.56 0.60 -27.66
CA ARG A 112 0.43 1.24 -28.54
C ARG A 112 1.14 2.35 -27.79
N TYR A 113 2.43 2.52 -28.06
CA TYR A 113 3.24 3.61 -27.53
C TYR A 113 2.84 4.96 -28.15
N LEU A 114 2.79 6.01 -27.32
CA LEU A 114 2.42 7.37 -27.74
C LEU A 114 3.61 8.33 -27.82
N GLY A 115 4.85 7.82 -27.90
CA GLY A 115 6.02 8.65 -28.14
C GLY A 115 6.49 9.50 -26.95
N ALA A 116 6.11 9.16 -25.72
CA ALA A 116 6.66 9.82 -24.54
C ALA A 116 7.01 8.83 -23.43
N ILE A 117 8.22 8.94 -22.87
CA ILE A 117 8.74 8.10 -21.79
C ILE A 117 9.58 8.92 -20.82
N CYS A 118 9.43 8.69 -19.52
CA CYS A 118 10.31 9.24 -18.49
C CYS A 118 11.20 8.12 -17.96
N VAL A 119 12.51 8.23 -18.15
CA VAL A 119 13.52 7.25 -17.73
C VAL A 119 14.19 7.71 -16.45
N THR A 120 14.30 6.82 -15.47
CA THR A 120 14.83 7.12 -14.15
C THR A 120 16.35 7.01 -14.11
N PRO A 121 17.04 7.62 -13.13
CA PRO A 121 18.50 7.53 -13.00
C PRO A 121 19.04 6.10 -12.97
N ALA A 122 18.30 5.16 -12.37
CA ALA A 122 18.70 3.75 -12.28
C ALA A 122 18.73 3.04 -13.63
N ASP A 123 17.94 3.53 -14.59
CA ASP A 123 17.75 2.94 -15.92
C ASP A 123 18.50 3.71 -17.02
N LEU A 124 19.16 4.83 -16.69
CA LEU A 124 19.93 5.62 -17.65
C LEU A 124 21.06 4.85 -18.34
N PRO A 125 21.79 3.91 -17.68
CA PRO A 125 22.80 3.12 -18.37
C PRO A 125 22.19 2.31 -19.54
N VAL A 126 20.99 1.76 -19.36
CA VAL A 126 20.29 1.01 -20.40
C VAL A 126 19.86 1.94 -21.55
N LEU A 127 19.42 3.16 -21.22
CA LEU A 127 19.09 4.18 -22.22
C LEU A 127 20.31 4.65 -23.01
N ALA A 128 21.48 4.79 -22.36
CA ALA A 128 22.72 5.21 -23.02
C ALA A 128 23.15 4.22 -24.11
N ASP A 129 22.97 2.92 -23.85
CA ASP A 129 23.32 1.83 -24.79
C ASP A 129 22.47 1.85 -26.06
N VAL A 130 21.24 2.36 -25.98
CA VAL A 130 20.29 2.39 -27.12
C VAL A 130 20.01 3.79 -27.67
N ALA A 131 20.70 4.82 -27.17
CA ALA A 131 20.40 6.23 -27.47
C ALA A 131 20.54 6.63 -28.95
N ASP A 132 21.22 5.83 -29.77
CA ASP A 132 21.38 6.07 -31.22
C ASP A 132 20.31 5.37 -32.07
N ARG A 133 19.41 4.59 -31.46
CA ARG A 133 18.36 3.88 -32.20
C ARG A 133 17.13 4.75 -32.40
N ASP A 134 16.59 4.72 -33.62
CA ASP A 134 15.34 5.43 -33.97
C ASP A 134 14.11 4.82 -33.27
N ASP A 135 14.16 3.52 -32.93
CA ASP A 135 13.10 2.76 -32.27
C ASP A 135 13.36 2.57 -30.77
N LEU A 136 13.45 3.68 -30.04
CA LEU A 136 13.89 3.72 -28.64
C LEU A 136 13.16 2.74 -27.71
N LEU A 137 11.83 2.71 -27.72
CA LEU A 137 11.08 1.84 -26.79
C LEU A 137 11.28 0.34 -27.08
N PRO A 138 11.12 -0.15 -28.31
CA PRO A 138 11.53 -1.51 -28.67
C PRO A 138 12.96 -1.85 -28.23
N ALA A 139 13.92 -0.96 -28.49
CA ALA A 139 15.32 -1.17 -28.10
C ALA A 139 15.52 -1.28 -26.58
N LEU A 140 14.83 -0.45 -25.79
CA LEU A 140 14.85 -0.53 -24.33
C LEU A 140 14.27 -1.85 -23.82
N LEU A 141 13.17 -2.33 -24.42
CA LEU A 141 12.56 -3.62 -24.08
C LEU A 141 13.50 -4.79 -24.41
N GLU A 142 14.17 -4.74 -25.57
CA GLU A 142 15.19 -5.72 -25.97
C GLU A 142 16.38 -5.76 -24.99
N ALA A 143 16.78 -4.59 -24.47
CA ALA A 143 17.82 -4.47 -23.46
C ALA A 143 17.36 -4.90 -22.04
N GLY A 144 16.12 -5.36 -21.88
CA GLY A 144 15.58 -5.92 -20.64
C GLY A 144 14.93 -4.89 -19.71
N LEU A 145 14.79 -3.63 -20.13
CA LEU A 145 14.02 -2.63 -19.39
C LEU A 145 12.53 -2.96 -19.50
N VAL A 146 11.79 -2.88 -18.39
CA VAL A 146 10.33 -3.09 -18.38
C VAL A 146 9.64 -1.85 -17.82
N PRO A 147 9.29 -0.85 -18.66
CA PRO A 147 8.62 0.36 -18.22
C PRO A 147 7.24 0.10 -17.62
N VAL A 148 6.81 1.00 -16.75
CA VAL A 148 5.42 1.11 -16.33
C VAL A 148 4.60 1.70 -17.48
N ALA A 149 3.47 1.07 -17.80
CA ALA A 149 2.51 1.57 -18.77
C ALA A 149 1.64 2.66 -18.11
N THR A 150 1.65 3.86 -18.68
CA THR A 150 0.76 4.98 -18.32
C THR A 150 -0.33 5.12 -19.38
N PRO A 151 -1.52 4.51 -19.18
CA PRO A 151 -2.58 4.52 -20.19
C PRO A 151 -3.29 5.88 -20.26
N VAL A 152 -3.43 6.39 -21.48
CA VAL A 152 -4.28 7.54 -21.80
C VAL A 152 -5.74 7.13 -21.72
N ARG A 153 -6.51 7.80 -20.86
CA ARG A 153 -7.93 7.50 -20.60
C ARG A 153 -8.85 8.66 -20.95
N LEU A 154 -9.10 9.54 -19.98
CA LEU A 154 -9.99 10.70 -20.16
C LEU A 154 -9.33 11.84 -20.93
N LEU A 155 -8.00 11.87 -20.95
CA LEU A 155 -7.21 12.80 -21.74
C LEU A 155 -7.00 12.25 -23.15
N ARG A 156 -6.38 13.05 -24.01
CA ARG A 156 -6.08 12.73 -25.42
C ARG A 156 -4.62 12.96 -25.72
N GLY A 157 -4.06 12.06 -26.52
CA GLY A 157 -2.71 12.08 -27.07
C GLY A 157 -2.67 11.25 -28.35
N ALA A 158 -1.97 11.72 -29.38
CA ALA A 158 -1.75 11.01 -30.62
C ALA A 158 -0.42 11.44 -31.26
N LEU A 159 0.29 10.49 -31.86
CA LEU A 159 1.38 10.78 -32.79
C LEU A 159 0.78 11.16 -34.14
N VAL A 160 1.29 12.22 -34.75
CA VAL A 160 0.78 12.74 -36.03
C VAL A 160 1.87 12.70 -37.10
N HIS A 161 1.48 12.41 -38.34
CA HIS A 161 2.40 12.26 -39.46
C HIS A 161 2.02 13.17 -40.63
N ASP A 162 0.79 13.67 -40.68
CA ASP A 162 0.33 14.60 -41.69
C ASP A 162 -0.56 15.70 -41.12
N GLN A 163 -0.95 16.65 -41.97
CA GLN A 163 -1.76 17.79 -41.59
C GLN A 163 -3.19 17.43 -41.17
N ALA A 164 -3.76 16.36 -41.74
CA ALA A 164 -5.10 15.91 -41.39
C ALA A 164 -5.10 15.29 -39.98
N GLU A 165 -4.09 14.47 -39.67
CA GLU A 165 -3.87 13.91 -38.33
C GLU A 165 -3.59 15.02 -37.30
N LEU A 166 -2.78 16.02 -37.63
CA LEU A 166 -2.53 17.17 -36.75
C LEU A 166 -3.81 17.94 -36.42
N ALA A 167 -4.63 18.27 -37.42
CA ALA A 167 -5.89 18.95 -37.22
C ALA A 167 -6.87 18.12 -36.37
N ALA A 168 -6.98 16.82 -36.66
CA ALA A 168 -7.84 15.90 -35.92
C ALA A 168 -7.39 15.74 -34.46
N ALA A 169 -6.08 15.59 -34.21
CA ALA A 169 -5.53 15.46 -32.87
C ALA A 169 -5.73 16.73 -32.04
N ARG A 170 -5.50 17.92 -32.63
CA ARG A 170 -5.77 19.21 -31.98
C ARG A 170 -7.25 19.38 -31.62
N ALA A 171 -8.16 19.04 -32.54
CA ALA A 171 -9.59 19.07 -32.28
C ALA A 171 -9.99 18.10 -31.15
N ALA A 172 -9.42 16.88 -31.13
CA ALA A 172 -9.68 15.90 -30.09
C ALA A 172 -9.18 16.36 -28.71
N VAL A 173 -8.01 17.02 -28.64
CA VAL A 173 -7.49 17.61 -27.41
C VAL A 173 -8.40 18.75 -26.95
N ALA A 174 -8.74 19.69 -27.83
CA ALA A 174 -9.58 20.85 -27.49
C ALA A 174 -11.01 20.47 -27.03
N ALA A 175 -11.52 19.32 -27.46
CA ALA A 175 -12.84 18.82 -27.07
C ALA A 175 -12.93 18.35 -25.60
N VAL A 176 -11.80 18.19 -24.91
CA VAL A 176 -11.75 17.71 -23.53
C VAL A 176 -11.35 18.85 -22.58
N ASP A 177 -12.18 19.08 -21.56
CA ASP A 177 -11.79 19.91 -20.42
C ASP A 177 -10.75 19.16 -19.57
N GLU A 178 -9.48 19.55 -19.73
CA GLU A 178 -8.35 18.93 -19.07
C GLU A 178 -8.46 18.95 -17.54
N ASP A 179 -8.94 20.06 -16.96
CA ASP A 179 -9.06 20.20 -15.51
C ASP A 179 -10.10 19.25 -14.93
N LYS A 180 -11.27 19.18 -15.59
CA LYS A 180 -12.33 18.24 -15.22
C LYS A 180 -11.89 16.79 -15.43
N ALA A 181 -11.17 16.50 -16.52
CA ALA A 181 -10.63 15.17 -16.78
C ALA A 181 -9.62 14.75 -15.71
N ARG A 182 -8.68 15.64 -15.33
CA ARG A 182 -7.71 15.40 -14.25
C ARG A 182 -8.39 15.14 -12.91
N LEU A 183 -9.42 15.90 -12.59
CA LEU A 183 -10.14 15.73 -11.32
C LEU A 183 -10.84 14.36 -11.25
N ARG A 184 -11.38 13.87 -12.38
CA ARG A 184 -11.94 12.52 -12.47
C ARG A 184 -10.87 11.43 -12.42
N LEU A 185 -9.72 11.66 -13.06
CA LEU A 185 -8.56 10.74 -13.02
C LEU A 185 -7.89 10.68 -11.63
N ALA A 186 -8.09 11.70 -10.79
CA ALA A 186 -7.59 11.72 -9.42
C ALA A 186 -8.31 10.69 -8.52
N VAL A 187 -9.53 10.29 -8.87
CA VAL A 187 -10.27 9.21 -8.20
C VAL A 187 -9.68 7.86 -8.63
N LYS A 188 -9.52 6.90 -7.70
CA LYS A 188 -9.04 5.55 -8.07
C LYS A 188 -10.06 4.89 -8.99
N GLU A 189 -9.58 4.24 -10.04
CA GLU A 189 -10.44 3.56 -11.00
C GLU A 189 -11.23 2.41 -10.38
N LYS A 190 -10.61 1.69 -9.45
CA LYS A 190 -11.17 0.51 -8.79
C LYS A 190 -11.33 0.78 -7.29
N ASP A 191 -12.17 1.73 -6.94
CA ASP A 191 -12.58 1.98 -5.55
C ASP A 191 -13.54 0.90 -5.04
N ASP A 192 -13.55 0.68 -3.72
CA ASP A 192 -14.44 -0.29 -3.08
C ASP A 192 -15.90 0.15 -3.18
N PHE A 193 -16.85 -0.74 -2.84
CA PHE A 193 -18.28 -0.50 -3.07
C PHE A 193 -18.73 0.78 -2.35
N PHE A 194 -18.45 0.87 -1.05
CA PHE A 194 -18.86 2.03 -0.27
C PHE A 194 -18.18 3.31 -0.77
N THR A 195 -16.87 3.28 -1.01
CA THR A 195 -16.11 4.42 -1.52
C THR A 195 -16.66 4.91 -2.86
N THR A 196 -16.94 4.00 -3.80
CA THR A 196 -17.42 4.31 -5.14
C THR A 196 -18.72 5.12 -5.10
N TYR A 197 -19.70 4.68 -4.31
CA TYR A 197 -21.04 5.28 -4.31
C TYR A 197 -21.21 6.39 -3.29
N ALA A 198 -20.64 6.23 -2.09
CA ALA A 198 -20.84 7.17 -0.99
C ALA A 198 -19.79 8.29 -0.93
N VAL A 199 -18.62 8.14 -1.57
CA VAL A 199 -17.52 9.11 -1.46
C VAL A 199 -17.12 9.68 -2.82
N SER A 200 -16.71 8.81 -3.75
CA SER A 200 -16.12 9.17 -5.04
C SER A 200 -17.08 9.92 -5.98
N THR A 201 -18.38 9.91 -5.70
CA THR A 201 -19.41 10.68 -6.43
C THR A 201 -19.31 12.19 -6.19
N TRP A 202 -18.80 12.63 -5.04
CA TRP A 202 -18.76 14.05 -4.67
C TRP A 202 -17.41 14.52 -4.09
N SER A 203 -16.52 13.60 -3.68
CA SER A 203 -15.17 13.94 -3.21
C SER A 203 -14.32 14.75 -4.21
N PRO A 204 -14.51 14.67 -5.54
CA PRO A 204 -13.91 15.62 -6.49
C PRO A 204 -14.16 17.09 -6.15
N ILE A 205 -15.35 17.43 -5.66
CA ILE A 205 -15.72 18.80 -5.27
C ILE A 205 -14.85 19.25 -4.09
N VAL A 206 -14.69 18.38 -3.10
CA VAL A 206 -13.85 18.62 -1.91
C VAL A 206 -12.38 18.70 -2.30
N THR A 207 -11.92 17.86 -3.22
CA THR A 207 -10.56 17.89 -3.77
C THR A 207 -10.27 19.22 -4.44
N LYS A 208 -11.18 19.70 -5.29
CA LYS A 208 -11.04 20.99 -5.97
C LYS A 208 -11.07 22.15 -4.96
N ALA A 209 -11.94 22.10 -3.96
CA ALA A 209 -11.98 23.10 -2.89
C ALA A 209 -10.67 23.13 -2.09
N SER A 210 -10.14 21.96 -1.72
CA SER A 210 -8.87 21.82 -1.00
C SER A 210 -7.68 22.37 -1.81
N ALA A 211 -7.66 22.09 -3.12
CA ALA A 211 -6.66 22.66 -4.03
C ALA A 211 -6.76 24.18 -4.14
N ARG A 212 -7.98 24.75 -4.19
CA ARG A 212 -8.21 26.21 -4.20
C ARG A 212 -7.76 26.87 -2.89
N LEU A 213 -7.92 26.18 -1.77
CA LEU A 213 -7.43 26.60 -0.45
C LEU A 213 -5.92 26.38 -0.26
N LYS A 214 -5.22 25.84 -1.27
CA LYS A 214 -3.79 25.52 -1.23
C LYS A 214 -3.40 24.59 -0.06
N LEU A 215 -4.33 23.73 0.36
CA LEU A 215 -4.01 22.69 1.33
C LEU A 215 -3.05 21.68 0.71
N THR A 216 -2.08 21.20 1.48
CA THR A 216 -1.23 20.07 1.07
C THR A 216 -1.95 18.75 1.34
N PRO A 217 -1.64 17.66 0.62
CA PRO A 217 -2.19 16.33 0.92
C PRO A 217 -2.01 15.94 2.38
N SER A 218 -0.81 16.11 2.94
CA SER A 218 -0.55 15.80 4.35
C SER A 218 -1.33 16.67 5.35
N ALA A 219 -1.69 17.91 4.99
CA ALA A 219 -2.57 18.73 5.82
C ALA A 219 -4.01 18.17 5.83
N VAL A 220 -4.50 17.70 4.68
CA VAL A 220 -5.80 17.01 4.58
C VAL A 220 -5.79 15.70 5.37
N THR A 221 -4.71 14.91 5.29
CA THR A 221 -4.52 13.72 6.14
C THR A 221 -4.60 14.10 7.63
N GLY A 222 -3.92 15.17 8.03
CA GLY A 222 -3.97 15.68 9.42
C GLY A 222 -5.38 16.07 9.87
N LEU A 223 -6.14 16.78 9.03
CA LEU A 223 -7.55 17.09 9.29
C LEU A 223 -8.39 15.81 9.44
N SER A 224 -8.15 14.80 8.61
CA SER A 224 -8.83 13.50 8.72
C SER A 224 -8.57 12.85 10.08
N VAL A 225 -7.33 12.90 10.57
CA VAL A 225 -6.94 12.35 11.89
C VAL A 225 -7.65 13.12 13.02
N LEU A 226 -7.71 14.44 12.95
CA LEU A 226 -8.42 15.25 13.95
C LEU A 226 -9.90 14.88 14.02
N LEU A 227 -10.57 14.67 12.88
CA LEU A 227 -11.97 14.23 12.85
C LEU A 227 -12.13 12.83 13.46
N ALA A 228 -11.20 11.91 13.24
CA ALA A 228 -11.25 10.57 13.85
C ALA A 228 -11.05 10.61 15.37
N VAL A 229 -10.15 11.47 15.87
CA VAL A 229 -9.97 11.68 17.32
C VAL A 229 -11.25 12.28 17.92
N ALA A 230 -11.84 13.29 17.27
CA ALA A 230 -13.11 13.87 17.69
C ALA A 230 -14.24 12.81 17.68
N ALA A 231 -14.28 11.92 16.69
CA ALA A 231 -15.21 10.81 16.64
C ALA A 231 -15.01 9.83 17.81
N ALA A 232 -13.77 9.46 18.12
CA ALA A 232 -13.46 8.59 19.24
C ALA A 232 -13.86 9.21 20.61
N LEU A 233 -13.63 10.51 20.79
CA LEU A 233 -14.09 11.25 21.97
C LEU A 233 -15.62 11.32 22.05
N ALA A 234 -16.31 11.42 20.91
CA ALA A 234 -17.76 11.35 20.85
C ALA A 234 -18.27 9.93 21.19
N PHE A 235 -17.64 8.87 20.66
CA PHE A 235 -17.95 7.49 21.01
C PHE A 235 -17.73 7.20 22.50
N TRP A 236 -16.69 7.79 23.11
CA TRP A 236 -16.43 7.66 24.55
C TRP A 236 -17.55 8.25 25.43
N GLN A 237 -18.29 9.25 24.95
CA GLN A 237 -19.45 9.77 25.68
C GLN A 237 -20.62 8.77 25.71
N ALA A 238 -20.71 7.88 24.72
CA ALA A 238 -21.70 6.80 24.59
C ALA A 238 -23.19 7.20 24.62
N SER A 239 -23.52 8.51 24.69
CA SER A 239 -24.89 9.00 24.55
C SER A 239 -25.33 8.92 23.08
N ARG A 240 -26.64 8.78 22.83
CA ARG A 240 -27.15 8.63 21.46
C ARG A 240 -26.75 9.80 20.52
N PRO A 241 -26.88 11.08 20.92
CA PRO A 241 -26.40 12.18 20.10
C PRO A 241 -24.89 12.12 19.83
N ALA A 242 -24.09 11.73 20.83
CA ALA A 242 -22.64 11.62 20.67
C ALA A 242 -22.24 10.44 19.76
N MET A 243 -22.94 9.31 19.83
CA MET A 243 -22.74 8.19 18.91
C MET A 243 -23.09 8.56 17.47
N ILE A 244 -24.18 9.33 17.26
CA ILE A 244 -24.55 9.86 15.94
C ILE A 244 -23.47 10.80 15.42
N ALA A 245 -23.05 11.78 16.24
CA ALA A 245 -22.00 12.71 15.89
C ALA A 245 -20.68 11.99 15.56
N GLY A 246 -20.29 10.99 16.36
CA GLY A 246 -19.10 10.18 16.14
C GLY A 246 -19.16 9.40 14.81
N GLY A 247 -20.32 8.82 14.48
CA GLY A 247 -20.52 8.12 13.21
C GLY A 247 -20.42 9.05 11.98
N ILE A 248 -20.94 10.27 12.10
CA ILE A 248 -20.80 11.29 11.05
C ILE A 248 -19.33 11.74 10.94
N LEU A 249 -18.69 12.03 12.07
CA LEU A 249 -17.30 12.49 12.10
C LEU A 249 -16.34 11.44 11.53
N ILE A 250 -16.54 10.15 11.82
CA ILE A 250 -15.69 9.10 11.29
C ILE A 250 -15.91 8.87 9.79
N TYR A 251 -17.14 9.03 9.31
CA TYR A 251 -17.42 9.05 7.87
C TYR A 251 -16.73 10.23 7.17
N LEU A 252 -16.82 11.45 7.72
CA LEU A 252 -16.15 12.62 7.17
C LEU A 252 -14.62 12.50 7.24
N SER A 253 -14.09 11.88 8.30
CA SER A 253 -12.67 11.51 8.38
C SER A 253 -12.26 10.60 7.22
N PHE A 254 -13.06 9.58 6.90
CA PHE A 254 -12.81 8.70 5.76
C PHE A 254 -12.93 9.41 4.40
N VAL A 255 -13.85 10.37 4.25
CA VAL A 255 -13.90 11.21 3.04
C VAL A 255 -12.60 11.99 2.87
N LEU A 256 -12.11 12.65 3.92
CA LEU A 256 -10.87 13.42 3.84
C LEU A 256 -9.65 12.55 3.55
N ASP A 257 -9.63 11.33 4.07
CA ASP A 257 -8.63 10.31 3.72
C ASP A 257 -8.63 9.99 2.23
N CYS A 258 -9.81 9.83 1.61
CA CYS A 258 -9.89 9.66 0.16
C CYS A 258 -9.43 10.93 -0.60
N VAL A 259 -9.75 12.10 -0.05
CA VAL A 259 -9.43 13.41 -0.66
C VAL A 259 -7.93 13.70 -0.62
N ASP A 260 -7.17 13.27 0.39
CA ASP A 260 -5.73 13.53 0.42
C ASP A 260 -5.00 12.88 -0.77
N GLY A 261 -5.32 11.63 -1.10
CA GLY A 261 -4.75 10.91 -2.21
C GLY A 261 -5.30 11.39 -3.56
N GLN A 262 -6.55 11.83 -3.60
CA GLN A 262 -7.11 12.52 -4.78
C GLN A 262 -6.40 13.86 -5.00
N LEU A 263 -6.16 14.64 -3.94
CA LEU A 263 -5.47 15.91 -4.00
C LEU A 263 -4.03 15.72 -4.46
N ALA A 264 -3.31 14.75 -3.89
CA ALA A 264 -1.95 14.40 -4.31
C ALA A 264 -1.87 14.07 -5.81
N ARG A 265 -2.83 13.30 -6.34
CA ARG A 265 -2.89 12.97 -7.78
C ARG A 265 -3.30 14.13 -8.65
N TYR A 266 -4.21 14.98 -8.17
CA TYR A 266 -4.70 16.14 -8.90
C TYR A 266 -3.65 17.25 -8.99
N THR A 267 -2.91 17.51 -7.90
CA THR A 267 -1.84 18.54 -7.82
C THR A 267 -0.44 17.99 -8.10
N ARG A 268 -0.30 16.66 -8.27
CA ARG A 268 0.98 15.92 -8.40
C ARG A 268 1.98 16.20 -7.29
N GLN A 269 1.48 16.52 -6.11
CA GLN A 269 2.30 16.67 -4.91
C GLN A 269 2.39 15.31 -4.22
N PHE A 270 3.37 14.51 -4.63
CA PHE A 270 3.69 13.23 -3.99
C PHE A 270 4.90 13.39 -3.08
N GLY A 271 4.95 12.59 -2.02
CA GLY A 271 6.10 12.54 -1.13
C GLY A 271 6.13 11.25 -0.33
N ALA A 272 7.33 10.73 -0.08
CA ALA A 272 7.53 9.51 0.70
C ALA A 272 6.91 9.65 2.11
N PHE A 273 7.14 10.79 2.78
CA PHE A 273 6.52 11.09 4.07
C PHE A 273 4.98 11.12 3.98
N GLY A 274 4.41 11.78 2.96
CA GLY A 274 2.96 11.87 2.78
C GLY A 274 2.32 10.49 2.57
N GLY A 275 2.93 9.67 1.72
CA GLY A 275 2.50 8.29 1.51
C GLY A 275 2.61 7.45 2.78
N TRP A 276 3.73 7.51 3.50
CA TRP A 276 3.88 6.81 4.77
C TRP A 276 2.84 7.27 5.81
N LEU A 277 2.65 8.59 5.94
CA LEU A 277 1.71 9.20 6.87
C LEU A 277 0.28 8.74 6.60
N ASP A 278 -0.15 8.73 5.34
CA ASP A 278 -1.43 8.17 4.89
C ASP A 278 -1.60 6.74 5.42
N THR A 279 -0.66 5.84 5.11
CA THR A 279 -0.70 4.44 5.58
C THR A 279 -0.76 4.29 7.11
N MET A 280 -0.05 5.13 7.86
CA MET A 280 -0.10 5.09 9.32
C MET A 280 -1.42 5.67 9.86
N ALA A 281 -1.85 6.82 9.36
CA ALA A 281 -3.06 7.52 9.79
C ALA A 281 -4.29 6.62 9.59
N ASP A 282 -4.35 5.97 8.44
CA ASP A 282 -5.43 5.09 8.03
C ASP A 282 -5.62 3.88 8.96
N ARG A 283 -4.56 3.46 9.68
CA ARG A 283 -4.63 2.43 10.75
C ARG A 283 -4.85 3.03 12.13
N ALA A 284 -4.16 4.12 12.44
CA ALA A 284 -4.29 4.81 13.71
C ALA A 284 -5.72 5.27 13.98
N LYS A 285 -6.39 5.85 12.97
CA LYS A 285 -7.78 6.33 13.08
C LYS A 285 -8.75 5.21 13.43
N GLU A 286 -8.62 4.05 12.78
CA GLU A 286 -9.49 2.89 13.00
C GLU A 286 -9.36 2.40 14.45
N TYR A 287 -8.13 2.26 14.94
CA TYR A 287 -7.89 1.76 16.30
C TYR A 287 -8.14 2.79 17.39
N VAL A 288 -8.01 4.09 17.12
CA VAL A 288 -8.47 5.14 18.03
C VAL A 288 -10.00 5.13 18.13
N ALA A 289 -10.72 4.92 17.03
CA ALA A 289 -12.17 4.76 17.06
C ALA A 289 -12.61 3.53 17.87
N TYR A 290 -11.92 2.39 17.72
CA TYR A 290 -12.20 1.20 18.53
C TYR A 290 -11.98 1.46 20.02
N ALA A 291 -10.92 2.18 20.40
CA ALA A 291 -10.67 2.56 21.80
C ALA A 291 -11.78 3.47 22.34
N GLY A 292 -12.23 4.46 21.57
CA GLY A 292 -13.35 5.33 21.94
C GLY A 292 -14.65 4.56 22.16
N LEU A 293 -14.98 3.62 21.26
CA LEU A 293 -16.15 2.74 21.39
C LEU A 293 -16.04 1.81 22.60
N ALA A 294 -14.86 1.24 22.86
CA ALA A 294 -14.63 0.35 23.99
C ALA A 294 -14.74 1.09 25.33
N ALA A 295 -14.04 2.21 25.46
CA ALA A 295 -14.05 3.06 26.65
C ALA A 295 -15.46 3.62 26.92
N GLY A 296 -16.18 4.03 25.87
CA GLY A 296 -17.56 4.53 26.00
C GLY A 296 -18.52 3.43 26.45
N ALA A 297 -18.43 2.24 25.86
CA ALA A 297 -19.25 1.10 26.25
C ALA A 297 -18.96 0.62 27.67
N GLU A 298 -17.70 0.57 28.09
CA GLU A 298 -17.31 0.25 29.47
C GLU A 298 -17.87 1.27 30.47
N ARG A 299 -17.78 2.57 30.16
CA ARG A 299 -18.29 3.66 31.00
C ARG A 299 -19.79 3.53 31.29
N ILE A 300 -20.57 3.01 30.35
CA ILE A 300 -22.01 2.76 30.53
C ILE A 300 -22.31 1.32 31.01
N GLY A 301 -21.31 0.58 31.47
CA GLY A 301 -21.46 -0.74 32.08
C GLY A 301 -21.68 -1.89 31.10
N LEU A 302 -21.36 -1.73 29.81
CA LEU A 302 -21.44 -2.83 28.85
C LEU A 302 -20.21 -3.74 28.97
N PRO A 303 -20.39 -5.04 29.27
CA PRO A 303 -19.28 -5.95 29.43
C PRO A 303 -18.60 -6.27 28.09
N TYR A 304 -17.36 -6.73 28.17
CA TYR A 304 -16.56 -7.24 27.05
C TYR A 304 -16.22 -6.26 25.93
N ALA A 305 -16.46 -4.95 26.10
CA ALA A 305 -16.15 -3.97 25.06
C ALA A 305 -14.65 -3.91 24.73
N TRP A 306 -13.77 -3.84 25.73
CA TRP A 306 -12.33 -3.90 25.53
C TRP A 306 -11.83 -5.24 24.96
N PRO A 307 -12.26 -6.41 25.47
CA PRO A 307 -11.96 -7.69 24.82
C PRO A 307 -12.34 -7.74 23.33
N LEU A 308 -13.51 -7.19 22.95
CA LEU A 308 -13.92 -7.10 21.54
C LEU A 308 -12.99 -6.17 20.74
N ALA A 309 -12.62 -5.01 21.28
CA ALA A 309 -11.67 -4.11 20.63
C ALA A 309 -10.28 -4.72 20.48
N ILE A 310 -9.78 -5.42 21.50
CA ILE A 310 -8.52 -6.17 21.48
C ILE A 310 -8.57 -7.27 20.41
N ALA A 311 -9.63 -8.08 20.39
CA ALA A 311 -9.79 -9.12 19.38
C ALA A 311 -9.85 -8.51 17.97
N ALA A 312 -10.56 -7.39 17.78
CA ALA A 312 -10.69 -6.73 16.50
C ALA A 312 -9.37 -6.13 16.00
N ILE A 313 -8.58 -5.45 16.84
CA ILE A 313 -7.27 -4.91 16.45
C ILE A 313 -6.27 -6.02 16.11
N VAL A 314 -6.26 -7.11 16.89
CA VAL A 314 -5.41 -8.28 16.62
C VAL A 314 -5.77 -8.91 15.28
N LEU A 315 -7.05 -9.24 15.08
CA LEU A 315 -7.55 -9.85 13.88
C LEU A 315 -7.30 -8.99 12.64
N GLN A 316 -7.64 -7.70 12.72
CA GLN A 316 -7.50 -6.79 11.60
C GLN A 316 -6.03 -6.53 11.25
N THR A 317 -5.13 -6.54 12.23
CA THR A 317 -3.69 -6.46 11.95
C THR A 317 -3.18 -7.71 11.27
N VAL A 318 -3.51 -8.91 11.78
CA VAL A 318 -3.09 -10.18 11.15
C VAL A 318 -3.60 -10.27 9.71
N ARG A 319 -4.85 -9.86 9.48
CA ARG A 319 -5.43 -9.81 8.14
C ARG A 319 -4.69 -8.84 7.22
N HIS A 320 -4.42 -7.62 7.67
CA HIS A 320 -3.68 -6.65 6.85
C HIS A 320 -2.25 -7.09 6.54
N MET A 321 -1.57 -7.72 7.50
CA MET A 321 -0.23 -8.28 7.27
C MET A 321 -0.31 -9.38 6.20
N THR A 322 -1.30 -10.26 6.29
CA THR A 322 -1.60 -11.26 5.25
C THR A 322 -1.83 -10.58 3.89
N ASP A 323 -2.62 -9.50 3.87
CA ASP A 323 -2.93 -8.78 2.65
C ASP A 323 -1.70 -8.16 1.97
N ALA A 324 -0.85 -7.49 2.75
CA ALA A 324 0.36 -6.82 2.28
C ALA A 324 1.39 -7.82 1.72
N TRP A 325 1.67 -8.90 2.45
CA TRP A 325 2.64 -9.91 2.00
C TRP A 325 2.17 -10.71 0.80
N TYR A 326 0.86 -10.92 0.66
CA TYR A 326 0.29 -11.49 -0.56
C TYR A 326 0.44 -10.56 -1.77
N GLY A 327 0.25 -9.25 -1.56
CA GLY A 327 0.51 -8.23 -2.58
C GLY A 327 1.96 -8.31 -3.08
N ALA A 328 2.91 -8.29 -2.15
CA ALA A 328 4.33 -8.43 -2.46
C ALA A 328 4.66 -9.74 -3.21
N LEU A 329 4.08 -10.87 -2.79
CA LEU A 329 4.22 -12.15 -3.49
C LEU A 329 3.69 -12.09 -4.93
N HIS A 330 2.53 -11.46 -5.14
CA HIS A 330 1.92 -11.33 -6.47
C HIS A 330 2.73 -10.44 -7.40
N ASP A 331 3.33 -9.38 -6.85
CA ASP A 331 4.14 -8.46 -7.63
C ASP A 331 5.46 -9.11 -8.03
N GLU A 332 6.07 -9.91 -7.13
CA GLU A 332 7.23 -10.76 -7.45
C GLU A 332 6.90 -11.80 -8.53
N ALA A 333 5.74 -12.46 -8.42
CA ALA A 333 5.28 -13.43 -9.41
C ALA A 333 5.01 -12.79 -10.79
N ALA A 334 4.53 -11.55 -10.82
CA ALA A 334 4.33 -10.79 -12.06
C ALA A 334 5.65 -10.30 -12.67
N ALA A 335 6.70 -10.09 -11.87
CA ALA A 335 8.04 -9.74 -12.37
C ALA A 335 8.76 -10.92 -13.04
N HIS A 336 8.40 -12.16 -12.69
CA HIS A 336 9.05 -13.37 -13.21
C HIS A 336 8.02 -14.35 -13.78
N PRO A 337 7.41 -14.04 -14.94
CA PRO A 337 6.38 -14.88 -15.53
C PRO A 337 6.97 -16.24 -15.91
N LYS A 338 6.70 -17.27 -15.09
CA LYS A 338 6.90 -18.67 -15.47
C LYS A 338 5.67 -19.14 -16.25
N PRO A 339 5.82 -20.06 -17.23
CA PRO A 339 4.69 -20.68 -17.90
C PRO A 339 3.74 -21.25 -16.84
N GLN A 340 2.58 -20.62 -16.65
CA GLN A 340 1.59 -21.13 -15.72
C GLN A 340 1.07 -22.45 -16.27
N ALA A 341 0.92 -23.45 -15.40
CA ALA A 341 0.27 -24.70 -15.80
C ALA A 341 -1.13 -24.38 -16.31
N ALA A 342 -1.42 -24.72 -17.57
CA ALA A 342 -2.72 -24.48 -18.21
C ALA A 342 -3.88 -25.27 -17.56
N SER A 343 -3.57 -26.17 -16.63
CA SER A 343 -4.53 -27.01 -15.92
C SER A 343 -4.26 -27.03 -14.41
N GLY A 344 -5.33 -27.22 -13.63
CA GLY A 344 -5.27 -27.30 -12.17
C GLY A 344 -6.23 -26.33 -11.47
N VAL A 345 -6.38 -26.50 -10.15
CA VAL A 345 -7.28 -25.70 -9.31
C VAL A 345 -6.91 -24.22 -9.34
N GLY A 346 -5.61 -23.90 -9.27
CA GLY A 346 -5.11 -22.52 -9.36
C GLY A 346 -5.49 -21.82 -10.67
N ALA A 347 -5.28 -22.49 -11.81
CA ALA A 347 -5.64 -21.95 -13.13
C ALA A 347 -7.15 -21.69 -13.25
N ARG A 348 -7.99 -22.61 -12.76
CA ARG A 348 -9.45 -22.43 -12.73
C ARG A 348 -9.88 -21.26 -11.85
N LEU A 349 -9.27 -21.11 -10.67
CA LEU A 349 -9.54 -19.99 -9.76
C LEU A 349 -9.11 -18.65 -10.36
N THR A 350 -7.97 -18.61 -11.06
CA THR A 350 -7.51 -17.42 -11.78
C THR A 350 -8.48 -17.07 -12.90
N ALA A 351 -8.85 -18.01 -13.77
CA ALA A 351 -9.80 -17.77 -14.86
C ALA A 351 -11.18 -17.29 -14.35
N ALA A 352 -11.74 -17.94 -13.33
CA ALA A 352 -12.98 -17.51 -12.70
C ALA A 352 -12.85 -16.11 -12.08
N SER A 353 -11.71 -15.82 -11.45
CA SER A 353 -11.42 -14.52 -10.87
C SER A 353 -11.37 -13.41 -11.92
N THR A 354 -10.69 -13.66 -13.03
CA THR A 354 -10.56 -12.73 -14.15
C THR A 354 -11.92 -12.47 -14.78
N LYS A 355 -12.74 -13.52 -14.98
CA LYS A 355 -14.11 -13.37 -15.47
C LYS A 355 -14.95 -12.46 -14.59
N VAL A 356 -14.95 -12.70 -13.26
CA VAL A 356 -15.71 -11.86 -12.31
C VAL A 356 -15.15 -10.44 -12.22
N GLN A 357 -13.84 -10.25 -12.40
CA GLN A 357 -13.22 -8.92 -12.40
C GLN A 357 -13.47 -8.12 -13.69
N GLY A 358 -13.66 -8.81 -14.82
CA GLY A 358 -14.02 -8.20 -16.10
C GLY A 358 -15.47 -7.74 -16.16
N ASP A 359 -16.38 -8.41 -15.43
CA ASP A 359 -17.80 -8.03 -15.32
C ASP A 359 -18.02 -6.94 -14.26
N THR A 360 -17.40 -5.78 -14.50
CA THR A 360 -17.42 -4.63 -13.58
C THR A 360 -18.83 -4.14 -13.33
N GLY A 361 -19.21 -3.99 -12.06
CA GLY A 361 -20.53 -3.51 -11.66
C GLY A 361 -21.56 -4.62 -11.40
N SER A 362 -21.26 -5.87 -11.74
CA SER A 362 -22.12 -7.01 -11.38
C SER A 362 -22.22 -7.22 -9.86
N VAL A 363 -23.29 -7.89 -9.42
CA VAL A 363 -23.45 -8.25 -7.99
C VAL A 363 -22.31 -9.16 -7.53
N ALA A 364 -21.89 -10.11 -8.37
CA ALA A 364 -20.76 -11.00 -8.06
C ALA A 364 -19.43 -10.25 -7.92
N TYR A 365 -19.20 -9.25 -8.76
CA TYR A 365 -18.06 -8.34 -8.64
C TYR A 365 -18.06 -7.63 -7.29
N TRP A 366 -19.18 -7.04 -6.89
CA TRP A 366 -19.28 -6.31 -5.63
C TRP A 366 -19.21 -7.21 -4.40
N LEU A 367 -19.90 -8.36 -4.39
CA LEU A 367 -19.82 -9.32 -3.29
C LEU A 367 -18.37 -9.77 -3.04
N LYS A 368 -17.63 -10.06 -4.11
CA LYS A 368 -16.21 -10.44 -4.03
C LYS A 368 -15.32 -9.32 -3.47
N ARG A 369 -15.67 -8.06 -3.70
CA ARG A 369 -14.92 -6.91 -3.14
C ARG A 369 -15.33 -6.60 -1.70
N ILE A 370 -16.61 -6.75 -1.36
CA ILE A 370 -17.12 -6.49 -0.01
C ILE A 370 -16.67 -7.58 0.98
N VAL A 371 -16.59 -8.86 0.56
CA VAL A 371 -16.24 -9.97 1.45
C VAL A 371 -14.82 -9.86 2.02
N VAL A 372 -13.88 -9.22 1.30
CA VAL A 372 -12.52 -8.96 1.82
C VAL A 372 -12.47 -7.80 2.82
N PHE A 373 -13.62 -7.24 3.17
CA PHE A 373 -13.82 -6.15 4.12
C PHE A 373 -12.86 -4.97 3.92
N PRO A 374 -12.90 -4.32 2.75
CA PRO A 374 -12.02 -3.18 2.47
C PRO A 374 -12.28 -2.01 3.40
N ILE A 375 -11.37 -1.03 3.36
CA ILE A 375 -11.35 0.12 4.26
C ILE A 375 -12.71 0.84 4.24
N GLY A 376 -13.28 1.11 3.05
CA GLY A 376 -14.57 1.80 2.94
C GLY A 376 -15.72 1.07 3.63
N GLU A 377 -15.83 -0.24 3.44
CA GLU A 377 -16.85 -1.10 4.06
C GLU A 377 -16.68 -1.18 5.57
N ARG A 378 -15.44 -1.17 6.06
CA ARG A 378 -15.14 -1.11 7.50
C ARG A 378 -15.65 0.18 8.13
N TRP A 379 -15.30 1.33 7.53
CA TRP A 379 -15.76 2.63 8.00
C TRP A 379 -17.28 2.75 7.96
N ALA A 380 -17.90 2.26 6.88
CA ALA A 380 -19.36 2.23 6.75
C ALA A 380 -20.02 1.40 7.84
N LEU A 381 -19.55 0.15 8.05
CA LEU A 381 -20.11 -0.73 9.09
C LEU A 381 -19.94 -0.11 10.48
N LEU A 382 -18.74 0.41 10.78
CA LEU A 382 -18.44 1.06 12.05
C LEU A 382 -19.36 2.26 12.29
N ALA A 383 -19.48 3.17 11.32
CA ALA A 383 -20.31 4.36 11.42
C ALA A 383 -21.79 4.02 11.59
N VAL A 384 -22.32 3.12 10.75
CA VAL A 384 -23.73 2.70 10.79
C VAL A 384 -24.04 2.02 12.12
N LEU A 385 -23.24 1.03 12.54
CA LEU A 385 -23.49 0.36 13.82
C LEU A 385 -23.35 1.32 14.99
N ALA A 386 -22.37 2.23 14.99
CA ALA A 386 -22.24 3.23 16.04
C ALA A 386 -23.48 4.14 16.11
N ILE A 387 -23.94 4.67 14.97
CA ILE A 387 -25.13 5.55 14.87
C ILE A 387 -26.38 4.83 15.38
N PHE A 388 -26.59 3.59 14.96
CA PHE A 388 -27.84 2.88 15.22
C PHE A 388 -27.85 2.06 16.51
N THR A 389 -26.69 1.77 17.11
CA THR A 389 -26.57 0.87 18.26
C THR A 389 -25.69 1.46 19.38
N ASN A 390 -24.61 0.78 19.78
CA ASN A 390 -23.65 1.15 20.82
C ASN A 390 -22.25 0.60 20.49
N GLY A 391 -21.25 1.00 21.28
CA GLY A 391 -19.85 0.59 21.06
C GLY A 391 -19.62 -0.91 21.06
N ARG A 392 -20.30 -1.67 21.93
CA ARG A 392 -20.15 -3.14 22.00
C ARG A 392 -20.63 -3.82 20.72
N VAL A 393 -21.79 -3.42 20.20
CA VAL A 393 -22.36 -3.99 18.97
C VAL A 393 -21.53 -3.60 17.75
N ALA A 394 -21.07 -2.34 17.68
CA ALA A 394 -20.17 -1.90 16.61
C ALA A 394 -18.88 -2.73 16.57
N LEU A 395 -18.21 -2.91 17.71
CA LEU A 395 -16.99 -3.73 17.82
C LEU A 395 -17.24 -5.20 17.49
N ALA A 396 -18.35 -5.77 17.96
CA ALA A 396 -18.74 -7.15 17.62
C ALA A 396 -18.98 -7.34 16.12
N GLY A 397 -19.62 -6.36 15.46
CA GLY A 397 -19.82 -6.37 14.01
C GLY A 397 -18.51 -6.31 13.23
N MET A 398 -17.58 -5.43 13.65
CA MET A 398 -16.23 -5.36 13.07
C MET A 398 -15.48 -6.69 13.22
N LEU A 399 -15.55 -7.31 14.39
CA LEU A 399 -14.91 -8.60 14.65
C LEU A 399 -15.54 -9.72 13.80
N ALA A 400 -16.87 -9.83 13.80
CA ALA A 400 -17.59 -10.88 13.07
C ALA A 400 -17.29 -10.84 11.57
N TRP A 401 -17.39 -9.66 10.95
CA TRP A 401 -17.08 -9.52 9.53
C TRP A 401 -15.57 -9.71 9.27
N GLY A 402 -14.71 -9.21 10.17
CA GLY A 402 -13.26 -9.43 10.09
C GLY A 402 -12.88 -10.92 10.07
N VAL A 403 -13.59 -11.77 10.83
CA VAL A 403 -13.32 -13.22 10.88
C VAL A 403 -13.68 -13.86 9.55
N LEU A 404 -14.83 -13.52 8.99
CA LEU A 404 -15.26 -13.99 7.67
C LEU A 404 -14.26 -13.56 6.59
N ALA A 405 -13.83 -12.30 6.62
CA ALA A 405 -12.87 -11.75 5.69
C ALA A 405 -11.49 -12.43 5.79
N LEU A 406 -11.00 -12.68 7.01
CA LEU A 406 -9.74 -13.40 7.22
C LEU A 406 -9.83 -14.83 6.71
N ALA A 407 -10.91 -15.56 7.03
CA ALA A 407 -11.12 -16.93 6.56
C ALA A 407 -11.17 -17.00 5.03
N TYR A 408 -11.93 -16.11 4.39
CA TYR A 408 -12.00 -16.00 2.93
C TYR A 408 -10.63 -15.71 2.31
N THR A 409 -9.91 -14.75 2.89
CA THR A 409 -8.59 -14.32 2.43
C THR A 409 -7.57 -15.45 2.55
N LEU A 410 -7.45 -16.08 3.72
CA LEU A 410 -6.51 -17.19 3.93
C LEU A 410 -6.80 -18.37 2.99
N ALA A 411 -8.07 -18.77 2.85
CA ALA A 411 -8.42 -19.90 1.99
C ALA A 411 -8.08 -19.63 0.52
N LEU A 412 -8.60 -18.54 -0.06
CA LEU A 412 -8.47 -18.28 -1.49
C LEU A 412 -7.04 -17.89 -1.89
N ARG A 413 -6.37 -17.09 -1.07
CA ARG A 413 -5.03 -16.60 -1.38
C ARG A 413 -3.96 -17.67 -1.20
N SER A 414 -4.08 -18.52 -0.18
CA SER A 414 -3.16 -19.66 -0.03
C SER A 414 -3.27 -20.63 -1.21
N LEU A 415 -4.50 -20.94 -1.66
CA LEU A 415 -4.72 -21.78 -2.85
C LEU A 415 -4.07 -21.20 -4.11
N ARG A 416 -4.12 -19.87 -4.30
CA ARG A 416 -3.46 -19.20 -5.43
C ARG A 416 -1.95 -19.18 -5.29
N ALA A 417 -1.43 -18.87 -4.10
CA ALA A 417 -0.01 -18.81 -3.84
C ALA A 417 0.71 -20.13 -4.16
N PHE A 418 0.07 -21.28 -3.86
CA PHE A 418 0.58 -22.60 -4.25
C PHE A 418 0.83 -22.75 -5.76
N SER A 419 0.00 -22.12 -6.59
CA SER A 419 0.15 -22.19 -8.06
C SER A 419 1.26 -21.28 -8.59
N MET A 420 1.65 -20.25 -7.85
CA MET A 420 2.67 -19.27 -8.29
C MET A 420 4.08 -19.82 -8.17
N ARG A 421 4.36 -20.63 -7.12
CA ARG A 421 5.69 -21.19 -6.85
C ARG A 421 6.81 -20.14 -6.81
N VAL A 422 6.51 -19.01 -6.18
CA VAL A 422 7.41 -17.89 -5.95
C VAL A 422 7.55 -17.67 -4.45
N GLY A 423 8.74 -17.33 -3.98
CA GLY A 423 9.01 -16.91 -2.61
C GLY A 423 9.33 -15.43 -2.56
N VAL A 424 8.77 -14.70 -1.60
CA VAL A 424 8.96 -13.24 -1.46
C VAL A 424 9.90 -12.86 -0.32
N LEU A 425 9.93 -13.66 0.75
CA LEU A 425 10.68 -13.31 1.95
C LEU A 425 12.21 -13.40 1.79
N ASP A 426 12.69 -14.25 0.88
CA ASP A 426 14.12 -14.34 0.53
C ASP A 426 14.62 -13.12 -0.27
N LYS A 427 13.72 -12.26 -0.74
CA LYS A 427 14.03 -11.05 -1.51
C LYS A 427 14.21 -9.81 -0.64
N VAL A 428 13.93 -9.93 0.65
CA VAL A 428 13.96 -8.84 1.62
C VAL A 428 14.77 -9.25 2.85
N ASP A 429 15.10 -8.29 3.72
CA ASP A 429 15.70 -8.59 5.03
C ASP A 429 14.68 -9.34 5.91
N THR A 430 14.64 -10.66 5.79
CA THR A 430 13.63 -11.50 6.44
C THR A 430 13.61 -11.31 7.96
N GLY A 431 14.78 -11.19 8.59
CA GLY A 431 14.90 -11.00 10.04
C GLY A 431 14.31 -9.65 10.49
N ARG A 432 14.45 -8.60 9.69
CA ARG A 432 13.78 -7.31 9.95
C ARG A 432 12.26 -7.41 9.85
N PHE A 433 11.73 -8.09 8.84
CA PHE A 433 10.28 -8.17 8.61
C PHE A 433 9.57 -9.19 9.51
N ARG A 434 10.30 -10.20 10.00
CA ARG A 434 9.90 -11.04 11.12
C ARG A 434 9.92 -10.29 12.45
N ASP A 435 10.58 -9.13 12.50
CA ASP A 435 10.88 -8.35 13.71
C ASP A 435 11.71 -9.13 14.75
N ASP A 436 12.62 -9.97 14.28
CA ASP A 436 13.47 -10.80 15.14
C ASP A 436 14.41 -9.90 15.96
N GLY A 437 14.49 -10.13 17.27
CA GLY A 437 15.38 -9.47 18.20
C GLY A 437 16.64 -10.28 18.49
N PHE A 438 17.32 -9.92 19.57
CA PHE A 438 18.65 -10.45 19.90
C PHE A 438 18.63 -11.96 20.16
N LEU A 439 17.65 -12.48 20.90
CA LEU A 439 17.63 -13.91 21.25
C LEU A 439 17.45 -14.75 20.00
N VAL A 440 16.56 -14.36 19.10
CA VAL A 440 16.36 -15.08 17.83
C VAL A 440 17.59 -14.97 16.95
N ARG A 441 18.10 -13.75 16.70
CA ARG A 441 19.23 -13.52 15.79
C ARG A 441 20.50 -14.24 16.25
N GLU A 442 20.83 -14.13 17.52
CA GLU A 442 22.12 -14.56 18.05
C GLU A 442 22.10 -15.97 18.66
N VAL A 443 20.98 -16.41 19.23
CA VAL A 443 20.93 -17.65 20.03
C VAL A 443 20.04 -18.71 19.39
N ILE A 444 18.73 -18.48 19.32
CA ILE A 444 17.73 -19.49 18.96
C ILE A 444 17.92 -19.96 17.52
N SER A 445 18.20 -19.04 16.59
CA SER A 445 18.33 -19.36 15.17
C SER A 445 19.54 -20.22 14.82
N ARG A 446 20.51 -20.39 15.74
CA ARG A 446 21.68 -21.28 15.53
C ARG A 446 21.27 -22.73 15.31
N ALA A 447 20.11 -23.14 15.81
CA ALA A 447 19.58 -24.49 15.59
C ALA A 447 19.30 -24.78 14.10
N GLY A 448 18.94 -23.74 13.32
CA GLY A 448 18.76 -23.85 11.88
C GLY A 448 17.75 -24.93 11.46
N LEU A 449 16.61 -25.04 12.16
CA LEU A 449 15.60 -26.04 11.83
C LEU A 449 14.87 -25.69 10.52
N PRO A 450 14.40 -26.69 9.74
CA PRO A 450 13.63 -26.44 8.52
C PRO A 450 12.19 -26.01 8.83
N ALA A 451 11.41 -25.74 7.78
CA ALA A 451 9.96 -25.48 7.83
C ALA A 451 9.53 -24.25 8.67
N PRO A 452 9.98 -23.03 8.30
CA PRO A 452 9.74 -21.82 9.08
C PRO A 452 8.25 -21.47 9.27
N LEU A 453 7.40 -21.80 8.29
CA LEU A 453 5.95 -21.62 8.41
C LEU A 453 5.31 -22.47 9.52
N ILE A 454 5.75 -23.72 9.69
CA ILE A 454 5.16 -24.62 10.70
C ILE A 454 5.39 -24.04 12.10
N PHE A 455 6.60 -23.56 12.38
CA PHE A 455 6.89 -22.96 13.67
C PHE A 455 6.13 -21.65 13.91
N ALA A 456 5.98 -20.79 12.88
CA ALA A 456 5.19 -19.57 13.00
C ALA A 456 3.69 -19.89 13.24
N ALA A 457 3.15 -20.88 12.55
CA ALA A 457 1.77 -21.33 12.74
C ALA A 457 1.56 -21.96 14.13
N LEU A 458 2.47 -22.82 14.58
CA LEU A 458 2.42 -23.43 15.90
C LEU A 458 2.48 -22.36 17.01
N ALA A 459 3.36 -21.37 16.88
CA ALA A 459 3.43 -20.27 17.83
C ALA A 459 2.10 -19.50 17.94
N ALA A 460 1.44 -19.22 16.82
CA ALA A 460 0.13 -18.57 16.81
C ALA A 460 -0.95 -19.44 17.47
N VAL A 461 -0.97 -20.75 17.18
CA VAL A 461 -1.92 -21.71 17.77
C VAL A 461 -1.70 -21.87 19.27
N VAL A 462 -0.45 -22.00 19.72
CA VAL A 462 -0.11 -22.10 21.14
C VAL A 462 -0.54 -20.83 21.88
N ALA A 463 -0.20 -19.65 21.36
CA ALA A 463 -0.60 -18.39 21.99
C ALA A 463 -2.13 -18.26 22.07
N LEU A 464 -2.87 -18.65 21.03
CA LEU A 464 -4.33 -18.66 21.03
C LEU A 464 -4.88 -19.63 22.07
N ALA A 465 -4.36 -20.85 22.12
CA ALA A 465 -4.78 -21.87 23.09
C ALA A 465 -4.54 -21.39 24.51
N THR A 466 -3.40 -20.74 24.79
CA THR A 466 -3.09 -20.15 26.08
C THR A 466 -4.10 -19.07 26.47
N VAL A 467 -4.47 -18.17 25.56
CA VAL A 467 -5.55 -17.18 25.81
C VAL A 467 -6.87 -17.88 26.15
N VAL A 468 -7.27 -18.90 25.39
CA VAL A 468 -8.51 -19.65 25.64
C VAL A 468 -8.50 -20.31 27.01
N VAL A 469 -7.39 -20.93 27.43
CA VAL A 469 -7.27 -21.58 28.73
C VAL A 469 -7.37 -20.56 29.87
N PHE A 470 -6.70 -19.40 29.77
CA PHE A 470 -6.81 -18.32 30.76
C PHE A 470 -8.20 -17.65 30.79
N LEU A 471 -8.94 -17.65 29.68
CA LEU A 471 -10.33 -17.17 29.68
C LEU A 471 -11.31 -18.18 30.29
N ALA A 472 -11.01 -19.48 30.18
CA ALA A 472 -11.87 -20.55 30.67
C ALA A 472 -11.71 -20.83 32.18
N GLY A 473 -10.60 -20.39 32.79
CA GLY A 473 -10.32 -20.59 34.21
C GLY A 473 -9.03 -19.91 34.64
N ASP A 474 -8.51 -20.29 35.81
CA ASP A 474 -7.30 -19.71 36.40
C ASP A 474 -6.16 -20.76 36.45
N PRO A 475 -5.56 -21.12 35.29
CA PRO A 475 -4.47 -22.08 35.25
C PRO A 475 -3.22 -21.50 35.94
N SER A 476 -2.30 -22.38 36.35
CA SER A 476 -1.01 -21.94 36.87
C SER A 476 -0.31 -20.98 35.90
N LYS A 477 0.20 -19.85 36.41
CA LYS A 477 0.98 -18.88 35.62
C LYS A 477 2.23 -19.51 34.96
N THR A 478 2.68 -20.68 35.41
CA THR A 478 3.72 -21.47 34.73
C THR A 478 3.35 -21.85 33.30
N LEU A 479 2.06 -21.97 32.97
CA LEU A 479 1.57 -22.17 31.61
C LEU A 479 2.02 -21.04 30.67
N LEU A 480 2.10 -19.81 31.17
CA LEU A 480 2.58 -18.66 30.39
C LEU A 480 4.06 -18.83 30.00
N VAL A 481 4.88 -19.45 30.86
CA VAL A 481 6.28 -19.76 30.56
C VAL A 481 6.38 -20.81 29.47
N VAL A 482 5.59 -21.89 29.59
CA VAL A 482 5.54 -22.95 28.57
C VAL A 482 5.12 -22.37 27.22
N ALA A 483 4.08 -21.54 27.20
CA ALA A 483 3.62 -20.85 26.01
C ALA A 483 4.70 -19.93 25.43
N ALA A 484 5.38 -19.14 26.26
CA ALA A 484 6.46 -18.26 25.82
C ALA A 484 7.62 -19.05 25.17
N LEU A 485 8.04 -20.17 25.78
CA LEU A 485 9.09 -21.04 25.22
C LEU A 485 8.69 -21.63 23.86
N LEU A 486 7.44 -22.10 23.74
CA LEU A 486 6.90 -22.63 22.49
C LEU A 486 6.76 -21.54 21.41
N VAL A 487 6.37 -20.32 21.78
CA VAL A 487 6.31 -19.18 20.86
C VAL A 487 7.72 -18.76 20.42
N LEU A 488 8.69 -18.73 21.34
CA LEU A 488 10.11 -18.46 21.03
C LEU A 488 10.71 -19.51 20.08
N SER A 489 10.17 -20.73 20.03
CA SER A 489 10.59 -21.75 19.07
C SER A 489 10.38 -21.32 17.61
N ALA A 490 9.53 -20.32 17.33
CA ALA A 490 9.41 -19.69 16.00
C ALA A 490 10.70 -19.01 15.50
N GLY A 491 11.68 -18.81 16.37
CA GLY A 491 13.03 -18.36 16.03
C GLY A 491 13.98 -19.47 15.54
N LEU A 492 13.71 -20.74 15.83
CA LEU A 492 14.58 -21.88 15.47
C LEU A 492 14.87 -21.97 13.95
N PRO A 493 13.90 -21.71 13.05
CA PRO A 493 14.13 -21.76 11.61
C PRO A 493 14.55 -20.40 11.01
N ALA A 494 14.86 -19.38 11.81
CA ALA A 494 15.05 -18.01 11.31
C ALA A 494 16.26 -17.83 10.36
N ARG A 495 17.25 -18.73 10.39
CA ARG A 495 18.41 -18.73 9.45
C ARG A 495 18.17 -19.52 8.16
N LYS A 496 17.08 -20.29 8.07
CA LYS A 496 16.74 -21.03 6.84
C LYS A 496 16.04 -20.10 5.84
N GLY A 497 16.20 -20.40 4.56
CA GLY A 497 15.50 -19.67 3.50
C GLY A 497 13.98 -19.79 3.65
N HIS A 498 13.29 -18.68 3.39
CA HIS A 498 11.84 -18.48 3.46
C HIS A 498 11.23 -18.45 2.05
N GLY A 499 11.67 -19.38 1.21
CA GLY A 499 11.27 -19.49 -0.20
C GLY A 499 10.05 -20.38 -0.45
N GLY A 500 9.41 -20.89 0.61
CA GLY A 500 8.23 -21.75 0.50
C GLY A 500 7.02 -21.01 -0.10
N PRO A 501 6.11 -21.72 -0.79
CA PRO A 501 4.96 -21.11 -1.48
C PRO A 501 3.97 -20.41 -0.54
N LEU A 502 4.01 -20.72 0.75
CA LEU A 502 3.19 -20.12 1.80
C LEU A 502 4.00 -19.34 2.84
N ASP A 503 5.32 -19.21 2.65
CA ASP A 503 6.18 -18.55 3.65
C ASP A 503 5.84 -17.06 3.79
N TRP A 504 5.17 -16.45 2.80
CA TRP A 504 4.61 -15.10 2.89
C TRP A 504 3.62 -14.91 4.06
N LEU A 505 3.07 -15.99 4.64
CA LEU A 505 2.21 -15.94 5.84
C LEU A 505 2.98 -15.79 7.16
N ILE A 506 4.30 -16.02 7.17
CA ILE A 506 5.12 -16.05 8.38
C ILE A 506 5.05 -14.74 9.18
N PRO A 507 5.17 -13.55 8.56
CA PRO A 507 5.05 -12.30 9.30
C PRO A 507 3.69 -12.19 9.99
N ALA A 508 2.59 -12.52 9.30
CA ALA A 508 1.24 -12.48 9.87
C ALA A 508 1.08 -13.50 11.03
N GLY A 509 1.63 -14.70 10.90
CA GLY A 509 1.64 -15.71 11.96
C GLY A 509 2.42 -15.27 13.20
N LEU A 510 3.59 -14.65 13.02
CA LEU A 510 4.37 -14.10 14.13
C LEU A 510 3.65 -12.92 14.81
N ARG A 511 2.97 -12.06 14.05
CA ARG A 511 2.12 -10.99 14.63
C ARG A 511 0.98 -11.57 15.46
N ALA A 512 0.31 -12.62 14.95
CA ALA A 512 -0.71 -13.31 15.70
C ALA A 512 -0.16 -13.88 17.03
N ALA A 513 0.96 -14.61 16.96
CA ALA A 513 1.61 -15.20 18.13
C ALA A 513 1.99 -14.14 19.17
N GLU A 514 2.66 -13.06 18.74
CA GLU A 514 3.10 -11.99 19.63
C GLU A 514 1.91 -11.30 20.30
N TYR A 515 0.88 -10.93 19.54
CA TYR A 515 -0.25 -10.18 20.11
C TYR A 515 -1.10 -11.06 21.03
N LEU A 516 -1.28 -12.34 20.69
CA LEU A 516 -1.97 -13.28 21.57
C LEU A 516 -1.15 -13.54 22.84
N MET A 517 0.18 -13.53 22.79
CA MET A 517 1.01 -13.56 24.00
C MET A 517 0.86 -12.30 24.85
N VAL A 518 0.71 -11.11 24.24
CA VAL A 518 0.37 -9.89 24.98
C VAL A 518 -0.97 -10.03 25.69
N VAL A 519 -1.98 -10.60 25.04
CA VAL A 519 -3.29 -10.86 25.65
C VAL A 519 -3.18 -11.88 26.78
N ALA A 520 -2.50 -13.02 26.57
CA ALA A 520 -2.31 -14.05 27.59
C ALA A 520 -1.57 -13.52 28.82
N ALA A 521 -0.48 -12.76 28.63
CA ALA A 521 0.24 -12.11 29.71
C ALA A 521 -0.61 -11.04 30.40
N GLY A 522 -1.45 -10.33 29.65
CA GLY A 522 -2.40 -9.37 30.18
C GLY A 522 -3.42 -10.01 31.12
N ILE A 523 -4.01 -11.15 30.74
CA ILE A 523 -4.95 -11.90 31.58
C ILE A 523 -4.23 -12.47 32.80
N ALA A 524 -3.10 -13.18 32.60
CA ALA A 524 -2.36 -13.82 33.68
C ALA A 524 -1.74 -12.82 34.70
N GLY A 525 -1.49 -11.60 34.26
CA GLY A 525 -0.89 -10.52 35.05
C GLY A 525 -1.88 -9.46 35.54
N ASP A 526 -3.19 -9.71 35.40
CA ASP A 526 -4.27 -8.78 35.80
C ASP A 526 -4.10 -7.36 35.24
N VAL A 527 -3.60 -7.28 34.00
CA VAL A 527 -3.32 -6.00 33.34
C VAL A 527 -4.63 -5.38 32.87
N PRO A 528 -4.89 -4.09 33.20
CA PRO A 528 -6.07 -3.39 32.72
C PRO A 528 -6.17 -3.48 31.20
N THR A 529 -7.33 -3.89 30.70
CA THR A 529 -7.56 -4.07 29.26
C THR A 529 -7.26 -2.82 28.40
N PRO A 530 -7.45 -1.56 28.87
CA PRO A 530 -6.97 -0.39 28.13
C PRO A 530 -5.45 -0.36 27.95
N VAL A 531 -4.68 -0.83 28.94
CA VAL A 531 -3.20 -0.89 28.88
C VAL A 531 -2.75 -1.99 27.92
N THR A 532 -3.40 -3.15 27.97
CA THR A 532 -3.19 -4.23 26.99
C THR A 532 -3.49 -3.76 25.57
N TYR A 533 -4.61 -3.04 25.38
CA TYR A 533 -4.98 -2.46 24.09
C TYR A 533 -3.94 -1.43 23.62
N LEU A 534 -3.48 -0.54 24.50
CA LEU A 534 -2.47 0.46 24.17
C LEU A 534 -1.15 -0.18 23.72
N LEU A 535 -0.70 -1.24 24.39
CA LEU A 535 0.49 -1.98 23.97
C LEU A 535 0.32 -2.60 22.59
N ILE A 536 -0.80 -3.30 22.35
CA ILE A 536 -1.09 -3.88 21.04
C ILE A 536 -1.14 -2.78 19.98
N PHE A 537 -1.79 -1.65 20.26
CA PHE A 537 -1.86 -0.50 19.36
C PHE A 537 -0.46 0.02 18.99
N MET A 538 0.43 0.20 19.96
CA MET A 538 1.82 0.64 19.67
C MET A 538 2.60 -0.39 18.85
N LEU A 539 2.40 -1.69 19.12
CA LEU A 539 2.97 -2.75 18.30
C LEU A 539 2.41 -2.73 16.88
N THR A 540 1.11 -2.45 16.70
CA THR A 540 0.53 -2.34 15.35
C THR A 540 1.20 -1.23 14.55
N LEU A 541 1.39 -0.04 15.12
CA LEU A 541 2.07 1.08 14.43
C LEU A 541 3.49 0.69 14.00
N ARG A 542 4.24 0.03 14.88
CA ARG A 542 5.57 -0.52 14.54
C ARG A 542 5.50 -1.47 13.36
N HIS A 543 4.56 -2.41 13.36
CA HIS A 543 4.47 -3.43 12.33
C HIS A 543 3.94 -2.90 11.00
N TYR A 544 3.03 -1.93 11.02
CA TYR A 544 2.64 -1.20 9.81
C TYR A 544 3.79 -0.37 9.25
N ASP A 545 4.65 0.24 10.09
CA ASP A 545 5.85 0.91 9.60
C ASP A 545 6.75 -0.07 8.85
N LEU A 546 6.96 -1.29 9.36
CA LEU A 546 7.69 -2.31 8.62
C LEU A 546 7.04 -2.60 7.26
N VAL A 547 5.71 -2.81 7.20
CA VAL A 547 5.02 -3.03 5.92
C VAL A 547 5.16 -1.83 4.97
N ALA A 548 4.96 -0.61 5.45
CA ALA A 548 5.11 0.61 4.65
C ALA A 548 6.52 0.76 4.08
N ARG A 549 7.53 0.34 4.86
CA ARG A 549 8.93 0.33 4.42
C ARG A 549 9.20 -0.67 3.29
N MET A 550 8.51 -1.81 3.29
CA MET A 550 8.54 -2.77 2.19
C MET A 550 7.82 -2.22 0.95
N GLU A 551 6.58 -1.76 1.11
CA GLU A 551 5.72 -1.36 -0.02
C GLU A 551 6.18 -0.06 -0.70
N LYS A 552 6.74 0.88 0.07
CA LYS A 552 7.05 2.24 -0.41
C LYS A 552 8.54 2.50 -0.57
N GLY A 553 9.40 1.49 -0.37
CA GLY A 553 10.85 1.62 -0.50
C GLY A 553 11.44 2.57 0.54
N ALA A 554 11.62 2.08 1.76
CA ALA A 554 12.11 2.89 2.87
C ALA A 554 13.46 3.58 2.59
N PRO A 555 13.66 4.80 3.09
CA PRO A 555 15.00 5.36 3.24
C PRO A 555 15.89 4.41 4.06
N ALA A 556 17.18 4.34 3.74
CA ALA A 556 18.17 3.60 4.54
C ALA A 556 18.27 4.24 5.94
N GLY A 557 17.36 3.86 6.82
CA GLY A 557 17.27 4.39 8.18
C GLY A 557 18.51 4.03 8.99
N LYS A 558 18.96 4.94 9.83
CA LYS A 558 20.11 4.74 10.74
C LYS A 558 19.77 3.83 11.93
N ALA A 559 18.51 3.45 12.10
CA ALA A 559 18.03 2.68 13.24
C ALA A 559 18.62 1.25 13.23
N ARG A 560 19.71 1.09 13.99
CA ARG A 560 20.28 -0.20 14.38
C ARG A 560 19.32 -0.92 15.32
N GLY A 561 18.74 -2.01 14.85
CA GLY A 561 18.09 -3.04 15.68
C GLY A 561 16.62 -2.79 15.97
N ALA A 562 15.83 -3.87 15.89
CA ALA A 562 14.51 -3.90 16.50
C ALA A 562 14.68 -3.69 18.01
N LEU A 563 14.06 -2.64 18.58
CA LEU A 563 14.03 -2.47 20.02
C LEU A 563 13.40 -3.75 20.62
N LEU A 564 14.24 -4.58 21.24
CA LEU A 564 13.96 -5.90 21.81
C LEU A 564 13.53 -7.01 20.81
N GLY A 565 12.93 -6.68 19.67
CA GLY A 565 12.27 -7.66 18.78
C GLY A 565 11.07 -8.35 19.43
N TRP A 566 10.35 -9.18 18.68
CA TRP A 566 9.16 -9.89 19.22
C TRP A 566 9.54 -10.85 20.35
N ASP A 567 10.70 -11.49 20.26
CA ASP A 567 11.27 -12.42 21.22
C ASP A 567 11.62 -11.76 22.55
N GLY A 568 12.33 -10.63 22.53
CA GLY A 568 12.65 -9.90 23.75
C GLY A 568 11.39 -9.37 24.44
N ARG A 569 10.40 -8.92 23.67
CA ARG A 569 9.11 -8.45 24.23
C ARG A 569 8.29 -9.58 24.86
N VAL A 570 8.23 -10.77 24.24
CA VAL A 570 7.58 -11.96 24.81
C VAL A 570 8.22 -12.35 26.14
N VAL A 571 9.55 -12.37 26.22
CA VAL A 571 10.28 -12.70 27.46
C VAL A 571 9.98 -11.68 28.56
N LEU A 572 10.08 -10.38 28.26
CA LEU A 572 9.83 -9.32 29.24
C LEU A 572 8.38 -9.31 29.73
N LEU A 573 7.40 -9.50 28.85
CA LEU A 573 5.99 -9.59 29.23
C LEU A 573 5.72 -10.78 30.15
N THR A 574 6.28 -11.93 29.81
CA THR A 574 6.13 -13.16 30.61
C THR A 574 6.75 -12.96 32.00
N ALA A 575 7.96 -12.42 32.07
CA ALA A 575 8.62 -12.13 33.33
C ALA A 575 7.85 -11.10 34.19
N ALA A 576 7.35 -10.02 33.57
CA ALA A 576 6.57 -9.00 34.24
C ALA A 576 5.27 -9.56 34.82
N ALA A 577 4.53 -10.37 34.06
CA ALA A 577 3.30 -11.01 34.51
C ALA A 577 3.55 -11.96 35.70
N LEU A 578 4.64 -12.73 35.68
CA LEU A 578 5.02 -13.61 36.79
C LEU A 578 5.46 -12.86 38.04
N SER A 579 6.08 -11.70 37.87
CA SER A 579 6.63 -10.89 38.97
C SER A 579 5.60 -9.96 39.62
N GLY A 580 4.33 -10.04 39.21
CA GLY A 580 3.28 -9.11 39.66
C GLY A 580 3.44 -7.68 39.12
N LEU A 581 4.29 -7.49 38.11
CA LEU A 581 4.57 -6.20 37.46
C LEU A 581 3.90 -6.11 36.08
N GLY A 582 2.86 -6.90 35.80
CA GLY A 582 2.23 -7.01 34.48
C GLY A 582 1.86 -5.65 33.88
N THR A 583 1.15 -4.81 34.64
CA THR A 583 0.73 -3.47 34.18
C THR A 583 1.91 -2.55 33.89
N ALA A 584 2.90 -2.52 34.79
CA ALA A 584 4.10 -1.71 34.61
C ALA A 584 4.92 -2.18 33.39
N GLY A 585 5.08 -3.50 33.22
CA GLY A 585 5.77 -4.09 32.08
C GLY A 585 5.07 -3.79 30.75
N ALA A 586 3.74 -3.93 30.70
CA ALA A 586 2.96 -3.63 29.50
C ALA A 586 3.02 -2.13 29.14
N ALA A 587 2.87 -1.24 30.13
CA ALA A 587 2.95 0.20 29.93
C ALA A 587 4.36 0.65 29.51
N LEU A 588 5.41 0.08 30.12
CA LEU A 588 6.80 0.34 29.74
C LEU A 588 7.05 -0.07 28.29
N LEU A 589 6.63 -1.27 27.88
CA LEU A 589 6.77 -1.71 26.49
C LEU A 589 5.97 -0.84 25.52
N ALA A 590 4.77 -0.41 25.89
CA ALA A 590 3.98 0.49 25.06
C ALA A 590 4.71 1.83 24.85
N ALA A 591 5.26 2.41 25.92
CA ALA A 591 6.05 3.64 25.87
C ALA A 591 7.34 3.48 25.07
N LEU A 592 8.06 2.38 25.25
CA LEU A 592 9.31 2.10 24.54
C LEU A 592 9.09 1.87 23.04
N VAL A 593 8.11 1.05 22.67
CA VAL A 593 7.77 0.78 21.26
C VAL A 593 7.20 2.03 20.60
N GLY A 594 6.26 2.71 21.26
CA GLY A 594 5.64 3.93 20.77
C GLY A 594 6.64 5.07 20.62
N GLY A 595 7.48 5.30 21.63
CA GLY A 595 8.55 6.29 21.59
C GLY A 595 9.57 6.01 20.48
N SER A 596 10.00 4.75 20.33
CA SER A 596 10.89 4.35 19.24
C SER A 596 10.25 4.58 17.87
N PHE A 597 8.96 4.27 17.70
CA PHE A 597 8.24 4.53 16.46
C PHE A 597 8.17 6.03 16.16
N LEU A 598 7.74 6.85 17.13
CA LEU A 598 7.61 8.29 16.97
C LEU A 598 8.94 8.97 16.68
N ILE A 599 10.04 8.55 17.31
CA ILE A 599 11.36 9.14 17.09
C ILE A 599 11.94 8.66 15.76
N ASN A 600 12.04 7.35 15.56
CA ASN A 600 12.82 6.78 14.47
C ASN A 600 12.05 6.78 13.14
N ALA A 601 10.78 6.34 13.13
CA ALA A 601 10.03 6.28 11.87
C ALA A 601 9.73 7.69 11.34
N ILE A 602 9.27 8.60 12.19
CA ILE A 602 8.99 9.99 11.75
C ILE A 602 10.26 10.67 11.25
N ALA A 603 11.39 10.51 11.96
CA ALA A 603 12.66 11.09 11.52
C ALA A 603 13.12 10.48 10.18
N ASP A 604 13.10 9.15 10.05
CA ASP A 604 13.50 8.45 8.81
C ASP A 604 12.67 8.92 7.62
N TRP A 605 11.35 8.99 7.74
CA TRP A 605 10.47 9.34 6.62
C TRP A 605 10.47 10.84 6.30
N ARG A 606 10.72 11.71 7.28
CA ARG A 606 10.91 13.15 7.04
C ARG A 606 12.26 13.48 6.40
N THR A 607 13.33 12.83 6.85
CA THR A 607 14.70 13.10 6.37
C THR A 607 15.08 12.28 5.15
N GLY A 608 14.45 11.13 4.95
CA GLY A 608 14.69 10.24 3.82
C GLY A 608 14.03 10.67 2.51
N GLY A 609 13.19 11.72 2.54
CA GLY A 609 12.75 12.43 1.33
C GLY A 609 13.81 13.40 0.79
N THR A 610 14.87 13.66 1.56
CA THR A 610 15.95 14.59 1.21
C THR A 610 17.31 13.91 1.39
N ARG A 611 17.75 13.17 0.37
CA ARG A 611 19.18 12.98 0.11
C ARG A 611 19.43 12.64 -1.36
N PRO A 612 20.59 13.10 -1.86
CA PRO A 612 20.83 13.54 -3.23
C PRO A 612 20.78 12.44 -4.28
#